data_AF-A0A1P8AZY3-F1
#
_entry.id   AF-A0A1P8AZY3-F1
#
_cell.length_a   1.000
_cell.length_b   1.000
_cell.length_c   1.000
_cell.angle_alpha   90.00
_cell.angle_beta   90.00
_cell.angle_gamma   90.00
#
_symmetry.space_group_name_H-M   'P 1'
#
loop_
_entity.id
_entity.type
_entity.pdbx_description
1 polymer ?
#
loop_
_entity_poly.entity_id
_entity_poly.type
_entity_poly.pdbx_seq_one_letter_code
_entity_poly.pdbx_strand_id
1 'polypeptide(L)'
;MNVHSIAQKRSKLKTYMVVAEKENSVLLHEITSAFELVSLGRNDSQGSGMREAVESENKIRRDCNNGSDLLYSHEDLKLGIKGDLAELTEGRRIKFTLGGQGSNFSYRAVLLDAQKQTEPFVYYCGVFLVPKTRAHEWLFCSEEGQWQVVESSQAARLIMVFLDSSHSGATMEDIQNDLSPMVTQLAPRNDDEARIPYMMASDGIKKRDTVHEVTSPMTGKVVVEDVVYESAPSNLEDLSTSSDLAFRRLVFKRTEGLIQSEALLVEDGEILEQSQKEKTKNVSQSKRKGNKKQNQEPSRPLMRVSHDYLASSYHTGIISGFTLVSSYLKKAESCGTMVKTVVIGLGAGLLPMFLHGCLPFFSIEAVELDPVMLSVGKDYFGFTQNDRLKVHIADGIKFIRDITNSEASSEESSNIGSNGDSTTHNTQGGICPDILIIDVDSADSSGGLTCPASDFIEETFLLSVKQALPQHGLFIVNLVTRSQSVKDMVVSRMKKVFDHLFGLQLEEEDDVNVVLFGLCSESVISENDIPESAVILEGLLKCQRLETKQSIIDATKKLKCWK
;
A
#
# COMPACT_ATOMS: atom_id res chain seq x y z
N MET A 1 -3.40 -38.22 2.25
CA MET A 1 -4.83 -37.80 2.34
C MET A 1 -5.58 -38.47 1.20
N ASN A 2 -6.78 -39.02 1.46
CA ASN A 2 -7.58 -39.73 0.46
C ASN A 2 -8.93 -39.03 0.23
N VAL A 3 -9.34 -38.89 -1.03
CA VAL A 3 -10.67 -38.34 -1.38
C VAL A 3 -11.56 -39.44 -1.95
N HIS A 4 -12.74 -39.59 -1.38
CA HIS A 4 -13.76 -40.56 -1.77
C HIS A 4 -15.03 -39.86 -2.25
N SER A 5 -15.60 -40.29 -3.37
CA SER A 5 -16.92 -39.82 -3.80
C SER A 5 -18.02 -40.64 -3.10
N ILE A 6 -19.04 -39.97 -2.55
CA ILE A 6 -20.20 -40.63 -1.95
C ILE A 6 -21.38 -40.49 -2.91
N ALA A 7 -21.85 -41.63 -3.43
CA ALA A 7 -23.03 -41.65 -4.28
C ALA A 7 -24.31 -41.41 -3.45
N GLN A 8 -24.96 -40.26 -3.65
CA GLN A 8 -26.27 -39.96 -3.04
C GLN A 8 -27.39 -40.13 -4.07
N LYS A 9 -28.45 -40.87 -3.71
CA LYS A 9 -29.55 -41.23 -4.63
C LYS A 9 -30.51 -40.08 -5.00
N ARG A 10 -30.43 -38.88 -4.39
CA ARG A 10 -31.44 -37.80 -4.55
C ARG A 10 -30.91 -36.36 -4.42
N SER A 11 -29.70 -36.06 -4.89
CA SER A 11 -29.15 -34.69 -4.87
C SER A 11 -28.63 -34.29 -6.25
N LYS A 12 -28.78 -33.01 -6.62
CA LYS A 12 -28.13 -32.41 -7.81
C LYS A 12 -26.64 -32.12 -7.58
N LEU A 13 -26.19 -32.10 -6.32
CA LEU A 13 -24.80 -31.89 -5.91
C LEU A 13 -24.18 -33.21 -5.48
N LYS A 14 -22.93 -33.45 -5.85
CA LYS A 14 -22.12 -34.58 -5.39
C LYS A 14 -21.46 -34.25 -4.06
N THR A 15 -21.46 -35.23 -3.16
CA THR A 15 -20.78 -35.13 -1.86
C THR A 15 -19.48 -35.91 -1.93
N TYR A 16 -18.40 -35.28 -1.45
CA TYR A 16 -17.08 -35.87 -1.35
C TYR A 16 -16.72 -36.02 0.13
N MET A 17 -16.12 -37.15 0.48
CA MET A 17 -15.55 -37.40 1.80
C MET A 17 -14.04 -37.33 1.69
N VAL A 18 -13.43 -36.50 2.53
CA VAL A 18 -11.98 -36.37 2.62
C VAL A 18 -11.53 -37.08 3.89
N VAL A 19 -10.64 -38.05 3.72
CA VAL A 19 -10.01 -38.79 4.81
C VAL A 19 -8.57 -38.31 4.92
N ALA A 20 -8.27 -37.59 6.00
CA ALA A 20 -6.92 -37.18 6.32
C ALA A 20 -6.36 -38.11 7.40
N GLU A 21 -5.28 -38.80 7.08
CA GLU A 21 -4.50 -39.56 8.05
C GLU A 21 -3.37 -38.67 8.57
N LYS A 22 -3.24 -38.59 9.89
CA LYS A 22 -2.18 -37.82 10.53
C LYS A 22 -0.92 -38.68 10.57
N GLU A 23 -0.02 -38.45 9.63
CA GLU A 23 1.32 -39.03 9.63
C GLU A 23 2.35 -38.02 10.11
N ASN A 24 3.34 -38.48 10.88
CA ASN A 24 4.53 -37.71 11.23
C ASN A 24 5.58 -37.85 10.11
N SER A 25 5.19 -37.54 8.87
CA SER A 25 6.08 -37.59 7.71
C SER A 25 6.44 -36.17 7.27
N VAL A 26 7.71 -36.00 6.92
CA VAL A 26 8.29 -34.75 6.44
C VAL A 26 8.01 -34.54 4.94
N LEU A 27 7.67 -35.61 4.23
CA LEU A 27 7.29 -35.58 2.82
C LEU A 27 5.81 -35.25 2.68
N LEU A 28 5.49 -34.22 1.89
CA LEU A 28 4.12 -33.92 1.53
C LEU A 28 3.65 -34.96 0.50
N HIS A 29 3.03 -36.03 0.98
CA HIS A 29 2.42 -37.01 0.10
C HIS A 29 1.30 -36.37 -0.72
N GLU A 30 1.26 -36.73 -2.00
CA GLU A 30 0.17 -36.33 -2.90
C GLU A 30 -1.16 -36.86 -2.36
N ILE A 31 -2.20 -36.06 -2.54
CA ILE A 31 -3.58 -36.43 -2.26
C ILE A 31 -3.97 -37.48 -3.29
N THR A 32 -4.27 -38.69 -2.81
CA THR A 32 -4.68 -39.82 -3.63
C THR A 32 -6.21 -39.83 -3.74
N SER A 33 -6.69 -40.03 -4.97
CA SER A 33 -8.13 -40.18 -5.26
C SER A 33 -8.47 -41.65 -5.40
N ALA A 34 -9.49 -42.12 -4.67
CA ALA A 34 -9.95 -43.51 -4.75
C ALA A 34 -10.99 -43.76 -5.86
N PHE A 35 -11.23 -42.77 -6.74
CA PHE A 35 -12.16 -42.90 -7.87
C PHE A 35 -11.47 -42.65 -9.20
N GLU A 36 -11.73 -43.51 -10.19
CA GLU A 36 -11.24 -43.32 -11.56
C GLU A 36 -11.96 -42.13 -12.22
N LEU A 37 -11.16 -41.12 -12.56
CA LEU A 37 -11.56 -39.84 -13.13
C LEU A 37 -12.30 -39.91 -14.49
N VAL A 38 -12.48 -41.12 -15.06
CA VAL A 38 -13.23 -41.36 -16.32
C VAL A 38 -14.71 -41.67 -16.05
N SER A 39 -15.06 -42.08 -14.83
CA SER A 39 -16.43 -42.48 -14.47
C SER A 39 -17.34 -41.32 -14.01
N LEU A 40 -16.78 -40.12 -13.88
CA LEU A 40 -17.54 -38.87 -13.71
C LEU A 40 -17.69 -38.25 -15.11
N GLY A 41 -18.84 -38.48 -15.76
CA GLY A 41 -19.08 -38.08 -17.15
C GLY A 41 -18.67 -36.64 -17.48
N ARG A 42 -18.26 -36.42 -18.74
CA ARG A 42 -17.63 -35.18 -19.29
C ARG A 42 -18.36 -33.83 -19.01
N ASN A 43 -19.54 -33.82 -18.41
CA ASN A 43 -20.35 -32.61 -18.15
C ASN A 43 -20.56 -32.30 -16.65
N ASP A 44 -19.77 -32.88 -15.75
CA ASP A 44 -19.87 -32.62 -14.31
C ASP A 44 -18.91 -31.49 -13.87
N SER A 45 -19.40 -30.25 -13.85
CA SER A 45 -18.60 -29.06 -13.47
C SER A 45 -18.06 -29.14 -12.04
N GLN A 46 -18.80 -29.77 -11.12
CA GLN A 46 -18.36 -29.96 -9.73
C GLN A 46 -17.21 -30.98 -9.64
N GLY A 47 -17.29 -32.05 -10.43
CA GLY A 47 -16.22 -33.05 -10.56
C GLY A 47 -14.96 -32.51 -11.22
N SER A 48 -15.09 -31.62 -12.22
CA SER A 48 -13.94 -30.95 -12.85
C SER A 48 -13.26 -29.97 -11.90
N GLY A 49 -14.03 -29.11 -11.22
CA GLY A 49 -13.47 -28.14 -10.27
C GLY A 49 -12.77 -28.80 -9.08
N MET A 50 -13.30 -29.91 -8.56
CA MET A 50 -12.63 -30.68 -7.50
C MET A 50 -11.33 -31.33 -8.00
N ARG A 51 -11.30 -31.83 -9.25
CA ARG A 51 -10.08 -32.38 -9.84
C ARG A 51 -9.00 -31.30 -10.00
N GLU A 52 -9.37 -30.14 -10.52
CA GLU A 52 -8.45 -29.01 -10.70
C GLU A 52 -7.89 -28.53 -9.37
N ALA A 53 -8.72 -28.45 -8.33
CA ALA A 53 -8.26 -28.10 -6.98
C ALA A 53 -7.29 -29.14 -6.39
N VAL A 54 -7.59 -30.44 -6.52
CA VAL A 54 -6.71 -31.51 -6.04
C VAL A 54 -5.39 -31.56 -6.83
N GLU A 55 -5.43 -31.38 -8.15
CA GLU A 55 -4.22 -31.38 -8.99
C GLU A 55 -3.37 -30.12 -8.74
N SER A 56 -4.00 -28.96 -8.55
CA SER A 56 -3.31 -27.72 -8.15
C SER A 56 -2.60 -27.88 -6.81
N GLU A 57 -3.26 -28.46 -5.82
CA GLU A 57 -2.67 -28.77 -4.51
C GLU A 57 -1.56 -29.83 -4.62
N ASN A 58 -1.74 -30.89 -5.42
CA ASN A 58 -0.70 -31.90 -5.65
C ASN A 58 0.51 -31.33 -6.40
N LYS A 59 0.30 -30.40 -7.32
CA LYS A 59 1.38 -29.66 -7.96
C LYS A 59 2.17 -28.84 -6.93
N ILE A 60 1.49 -28.12 -6.04
CA ILE A 60 2.12 -27.40 -4.93
C ILE A 60 2.92 -28.37 -4.03
N ARG A 61 2.35 -29.53 -3.67
CA ARG A 61 3.03 -30.55 -2.87
C ARG A 61 4.26 -31.13 -3.57
N ARG A 62 4.19 -31.39 -4.88
CA ARG A 62 5.32 -31.83 -5.72
C ARG A 62 6.41 -30.77 -5.79
N ASP A 63 6.04 -29.52 -5.99
CA ASP A 63 6.97 -28.39 -6.07
C ASP A 63 7.65 -28.15 -4.70
N CYS A 64 6.91 -28.28 -3.59
CA CYS A 64 7.48 -28.24 -2.23
C CYS A 64 8.46 -29.40 -1.94
N ASN A 65 8.20 -30.60 -2.47
CA ASN A 65 9.10 -31.74 -2.28
C ASN A 65 10.33 -31.71 -3.21
N ASN A 66 10.24 -31.03 -4.37
CA ASN A 66 11.31 -30.97 -5.38
C ASN A 66 12.23 -29.73 -5.25
N GLY A 67 11.89 -28.75 -4.41
CA GLY A 67 12.71 -27.58 -4.16
C GLY A 67 13.85 -27.83 -3.15
N SER A 68 14.82 -26.92 -3.10
CA SER A 68 15.84 -26.80 -2.03
C SER A 68 15.26 -26.52 -0.63
N ASP A 69 13.93 -26.44 -0.52
CA ASP A 69 13.10 -26.08 0.63
C ASP A 69 12.46 -27.32 1.31
N LEU A 70 13.25 -28.38 1.54
CA LEU A 70 12.81 -29.49 2.40
C LEU A 70 12.52 -28.92 3.80
N LEU A 71 11.27 -29.04 4.28
CA LEU A 71 10.96 -28.84 5.69
C LEU A 71 11.65 -29.94 6.48
N TYR A 72 12.30 -29.64 7.59
CA TYR A 72 12.85 -30.64 8.51
C TYR A 72 11.99 -30.71 9.79
N SER A 73 11.96 -31.85 10.47
CA SER A 73 11.43 -31.90 11.84
C SER A 73 12.47 -31.37 12.84
N HIS A 74 12.02 -30.98 14.05
CA HIS A 74 12.95 -30.65 15.14
C HIS A 74 13.91 -31.81 15.47
N GLU A 75 13.49 -33.06 15.26
CA GLU A 75 14.31 -34.25 15.49
C GLU A 75 15.38 -34.44 14.40
N ASP A 76 15.04 -34.19 13.13
CA ASP A 76 15.99 -34.20 12.00
C ASP A 76 17.13 -33.20 12.20
N LEU A 77 16.79 -32.03 12.75
CA LEU A 77 17.74 -30.99 13.10
C LEU A 77 18.67 -31.41 14.24
N LYS A 78 18.15 -32.11 15.26
CA LYS A 78 18.98 -32.70 16.34
C LYS A 78 19.94 -33.77 15.85
N LEU A 79 19.56 -34.49 14.80
CA LEU A 79 20.39 -35.52 14.18
C LEU A 79 21.49 -34.93 13.27
N GLY A 80 21.59 -33.61 13.16
CA GLY A 80 22.67 -32.93 12.43
C GLY A 80 22.54 -32.99 10.91
N ILE A 81 21.33 -33.22 10.38
CA ILE A 81 21.08 -33.37 8.93
C ILE A 81 21.49 -32.12 8.12
N LYS A 82 21.59 -30.96 8.78
CA LYS A 82 22.06 -29.69 8.19
C LYS A 82 23.29 -29.10 8.91
N GLY A 83 24.15 -29.96 9.45
CA GLY A 83 25.37 -29.56 10.16
C GLY A 83 25.13 -29.28 11.64
N ASP A 84 26.19 -28.87 12.36
CA ASP A 84 26.09 -28.55 13.77
C ASP A 84 25.33 -27.24 13.97
N LEU A 85 24.18 -27.33 14.64
CA LEU A 85 23.38 -26.17 15.02
C LEU A 85 23.97 -25.45 16.24
N ALA A 86 24.91 -26.04 16.97
CA ALA A 86 25.65 -25.32 18.00
C ALA A 86 26.60 -24.27 17.41
N GLU A 87 26.93 -24.36 16.12
CA GLU A 87 27.79 -23.42 15.41
C GLU A 87 26.99 -22.51 14.47
N LEU A 88 27.48 -21.28 14.29
CA LEU A 88 26.98 -20.35 13.27
C LEU A 88 27.62 -20.67 11.93
N THR A 89 26.84 -20.70 10.86
CA THR A 89 27.34 -20.83 9.48
C THR A 89 26.79 -19.69 8.65
N GLU A 90 27.68 -18.87 8.11
CA GLU A 90 27.34 -17.70 7.32
C GLU A 90 26.35 -18.01 6.20
N GLY A 91 25.21 -17.29 6.17
CA GLY A 91 24.17 -17.45 5.15
C GLY A 91 23.37 -18.75 5.24
N ARG A 92 23.47 -19.51 6.35
CA ARG A 92 22.68 -20.74 6.54
C ARG A 92 21.20 -20.37 6.65
N ARG A 93 20.39 -21.02 5.83
CA ARG A 93 18.92 -20.95 5.87
C ARG A 93 18.31 -22.35 5.90
N ILE A 94 17.46 -22.61 6.90
CA ILE A 94 16.84 -23.92 7.10
C ILE A 94 15.36 -23.75 7.42
N LYS A 95 14.47 -24.34 6.62
CA LYS A 95 13.03 -24.43 6.90
C LYS A 95 12.72 -25.68 7.71
N PHE A 96 11.92 -25.55 8.76
CA PHE A 96 11.61 -26.68 9.64
C PHE A 96 10.30 -26.49 10.40
N THR A 97 9.86 -27.53 11.09
CA THR A 97 8.71 -27.49 12.00
C THR A 97 9.15 -27.68 13.44
N LEU A 98 8.66 -26.81 14.32
CA LEU A 98 8.73 -26.94 15.77
C LEU A 98 7.41 -27.54 16.28
N GLY A 99 7.49 -28.33 17.35
CA GLY A 99 6.34 -29.05 17.93
C GLY A 99 6.64 -30.53 18.11
N GLY A 100 5.82 -31.24 18.89
CA GLY A 100 6.04 -32.65 19.22
C GLY A 100 5.58 -33.03 20.64
N GLN A 101 6.18 -34.07 21.23
CA GLN A 101 5.83 -34.49 22.60
C GLN A 101 6.13 -33.36 23.61
N GLY A 102 5.08 -32.87 24.26
CA GLY A 102 5.17 -31.84 25.30
C GLY A 102 4.94 -30.40 24.83
N SER A 103 4.74 -30.17 23.53
CA SER A 103 4.29 -28.87 23.01
C SER A 103 2.78 -28.91 22.69
N ASN A 104 2.10 -27.80 22.96
CA ASN A 104 0.68 -27.63 22.68
C ASN A 104 0.39 -27.24 21.23
N PHE A 105 1.43 -26.86 20.46
CA PHE A 105 1.31 -26.29 19.13
C PHE A 105 2.28 -26.94 18.14
N SER A 106 2.06 -26.67 16.86
CA SER A 106 3.03 -26.96 15.81
C SER A 106 3.27 -25.67 15.05
N TYR A 107 4.54 -25.31 14.91
CA TYR A 107 4.96 -24.08 14.27
C TYR A 107 5.77 -24.40 13.02
N ARG A 108 5.56 -23.60 11.98
CA ARG A 108 6.50 -23.53 10.87
C ARG A 108 7.56 -22.50 11.21
N ALA A 109 8.83 -22.81 10.96
CA ALA A 109 9.93 -21.94 11.29
C ALA A 109 11.01 -21.93 10.20
N VAL A 110 11.80 -20.85 10.19
CA VAL A 110 13.00 -20.69 9.37
C VAL A 110 14.13 -20.24 10.27
N LEU A 111 15.23 -20.98 10.28
CA LEU A 111 16.47 -20.63 10.99
C LEU A 111 17.40 -19.97 9.98
N LEU A 112 17.87 -18.78 10.33
CA LEU A 112 18.71 -17.92 9.50
C LEU A 112 19.95 -17.53 10.30
N ASP A 113 21.14 -17.86 9.80
CA ASP A 113 22.40 -17.37 10.34
C ASP A 113 22.85 -16.17 9.50
N ALA A 114 23.06 -15.04 10.15
CA ALA A 114 23.40 -13.79 9.50
C ALA A 114 24.69 -13.91 8.66
N GLN A 115 24.72 -13.19 7.54
CA GLN A 115 25.95 -12.98 6.79
C GLN A 115 26.90 -12.09 7.59
N LYS A 116 28.21 -12.16 7.31
CA LYS A 116 29.20 -11.45 8.11
C LYS A 116 29.03 -9.93 7.95
N GLN A 117 28.62 -9.26 9.03
CA GLN A 117 28.42 -7.81 9.05
C GLN A 117 29.67 -7.07 9.56
N THR A 118 29.82 -5.80 9.18
CA THR A 118 30.88 -4.90 9.67
C THR A 118 30.73 -4.50 11.13
N GLU A 119 29.49 -4.49 11.64
CA GLU A 119 29.16 -4.16 13.02
C GLU A 119 28.94 -5.42 13.87
N PRO A 120 29.21 -5.38 15.18
CA PRO A 120 28.97 -6.52 16.07
C PRO A 120 27.47 -6.76 16.28
N PHE A 121 27.07 -8.04 16.30
CA PHE A 121 25.70 -8.44 16.59
C PHE A 121 25.28 -8.05 18.01
N VAL A 122 24.05 -7.56 18.17
CA VAL A 122 23.46 -7.25 19.49
C VAL A 122 22.98 -8.52 20.18
N TYR A 123 22.45 -9.47 19.41
CA TYR A 123 21.95 -10.74 19.92
C TYR A 123 22.63 -11.92 19.25
N TYR A 124 23.03 -12.93 20.01
CA TYR A 124 23.61 -14.14 19.44
C TYR A 124 22.55 -15.08 18.85
N CYS A 125 21.33 -15.06 19.41
CA CYS A 125 20.17 -15.75 18.88
C CYS A 125 18.91 -14.97 19.26
N GLY A 126 17.95 -14.85 18.34
CA GLY A 126 16.64 -14.23 18.57
C GLY A 126 15.51 -15.03 17.93
N VAL A 127 14.29 -14.87 18.44
CA VAL A 127 13.07 -15.44 17.84
C VAL A 127 12.22 -14.31 17.26
N PHE A 128 11.74 -14.50 16.03
CA PHE A 128 10.89 -13.53 15.35
C PHE A 128 9.54 -14.15 15.00
N LEU A 129 8.48 -13.73 15.68
CA LEU A 129 7.13 -14.26 15.52
C LEU A 129 6.37 -13.52 14.43
N VAL A 130 5.88 -14.24 13.43
CA VAL A 130 5.11 -13.70 12.31
C VAL A 130 3.64 -14.11 12.47
N PRO A 131 2.72 -13.16 12.76
CA PRO A 131 1.30 -13.45 12.82
C PRO A 131 0.75 -13.97 11.48
N LYS A 132 -0.27 -14.82 11.54
CA LYS A 132 -0.93 -15.38 10.33
C LYS A 132 -1.34 -14.31 9.33
N THR A 133 -1.87 -13.19 9.83
CA THR A 133 -2.34 -12.07 9.00
C THR A 133 -1.22 -11.43 8.20
N ARG A 134 0.03 -11.55 8.63
CA ARG A 134 1.20 -10.95 8.00
C ARG A 134 2.10 -11.94 7.29
N ALA A 135 1.91 -13.24 7.51
CA ALA A 135 2.75 -14.30 6.93
C ALA A 135 2.84 -14.29 5.39
N HIS A 136 1.96 -13.57 4.71
CA HIS A 136 1.94 -13.39 3.25
C HIS A 136 2.66 -12.12 2.78
N GLU A 137 3.06 -11.22 3.70
CA GLU A 137 3.85 -10.05 3.38
C GLU A 137 5.23 -10.50 2.89
N TRP A 138 5.73 -9.83 1.85
CA TRP A 138 6.99 -10.18 1.19
C TRP A 138 8.14 -10.30 2.18
N LEU A 139 8.22 -9.35 3.13
CA LEU A 139 9.24 -9.31 4.20
C LEU A 139 9.37 -10.64 4.97
N PHE A 140 8.29 -11.42 5.09
CA PHE A 140 8.31 -12.67 5.83
C PHE A 140 8.23 -13.91 4.94
N CYS A 141 7.59 -13.83 3.76
CA CYS A 141 7.39 -15.01 2.92
C CYS A 141 8.51 -15.26 1.90
N SER A 142 9.21 -14.21 1.43
CA SER A 142 10.32 -14.34 0.48
C SER A 142 11.64 -14.62 1.20
N GLU A 143 12.61 -15.19 0.48
CA GLU A 143 13.94 -15.39 1.04
C GLU A 143 14.67 -14.07 1.22
N GLU A 144 14.56 -13.18 0.24
CA GLU A 144 15.16 -11.85 0.23
C GLU A 144 14.65 -11.00 1.41
N GLY A 145 13.34 -10.98 1.64
CA GLY A 145 12.73 -10.26 2.76
C GLY A 145 13.15 -10.84 4.11
N GLN A 146 13.25 -12.16 4.23
CA GLN A 146 13.72 -12.81 5.45
C GLN A 146 15.14 -12.36 5.83
N TRP A 147 16.02 -12.18 4.85
CA TRP A 147 17.37 -11.67 5.08
C TRP A 147 17.37 -10.22 5.59
N GLN A 148 16.45 -9.38 5.11
CA GLN A 148 16.30 -8.01 5.64
C GLN A 148 15.82 -7.97 7.08
N VAL A 149 14.96 -8.90 7.49
CA VAL A 149 14.57 -9.03 8.90
C VAL A 149 15.77 -9.43 9.76
N VAL A 150 16.63 -10.33 9.27
CA VAL A 150 17.87 -10.71 9.97
C VAL A 150 18.77 -9.49 10.16
N GLU A 151 19.01 -8.72 9.09
CA GLU A 151 19.82 -7.50 9.14
C GLU A 151 19.28 -6.47 10.13
N SER A 152 17.97 -6.21 10.07
CA SER A 152 17.28 -5.26 10.95
C SER A 152 17.27 -5.71 12.41
N SER A 153 17.23 -7.02 12.67
CA SER A 153 17.22 -7.58 14.03
C SER A 153 18.57 -7.52 14.74
N GLN A 154 19.66 -7.30 13.99
CA GLN A 154 21.04 -7.33 14.49
C GLN A 154 21.38 -8.63 15.25
N ALA A 155 20.72 -9.74 14.88
CA ALA A 155 20.92 -11.05 15.49
C ALA A 155 21.86 -11.92 14.65
N ALA A 156 22.81 -12.61 15.28
CA ALA A 156 23.71 -13.55 14.61
C ALA A 156 22.96 -14.79 14.09
N ARG A 157 21.94 -15.24 14.84
CA ARG A 157 20.95 -16.22 14.40
C ARG A 157 19.53 -15.70 14.67
N LEU A 158 18.68 -15.77 13.67
CA LEU A 158 17.25 -15.48 13.81
C LEU A 158 16.43 -16.74 13.52
N ILE A 159 15.52 -17.08 14.43
CA ILE A 159 14.54 -18.14 14.25
C ILE A 159 13.18 -17.47 14.00
N MET A 160 12.79 -17.39 12.72
CA MET A 160 11.52 -16.83 12.31
C MET A 160 10.42 -17.88 12.42
N VAL A 161 9.38 -17.63 13.21
CA VAL A 161 8.31 -18.58 13.55
C VAL A 161 6.96 -18.05 13.05
N PHE A 162 6.27 -18.82 12.23
CA PHE A 162 5.00 -18.45 11.62
C PHE A 162 3.83 -19.00 12.43
N LEU A 163 2.95 -18.11 12.87
CA LEU A 163 1.72 -18.44 13.57
C LEU A 163 0.58 -18.67 12.56
N ASP A 164 -0.30 -19.59 12.88
CA ASP A 164 -1.48 -19.92 12.07
C ASP A 164 -2.77 -19.93 12.92
N SER A 165 -3.85 -20.48 12.35
CA SER A 165 -5.16 -20.52 13.00
C SER A 165 -5.18 -21.30 14.33
N SER A 166 -4.28 -22.28 14.53
CA SER A 166 -4.24 -23.05 15.79
C SER A 166 -3.78 -22.22 16.98
N HIS A 167 -3.18 -21.05 16.72
CA HIS A 167 -2.62 -20.15 17.75
C HIS A 167 -3.60 -19.04 18.15
N SER A 168 -4.77 -18.95 17.52
CA SER A 168 -5.72 -17.83 17.65
C SER A 168 -6.30 -17.61 19.06
N GLY A 169 -6.22 -18.61 19.95
CA GLY A 169 -6.66 -18.51 21.35
C GLY A 169 -5.53 -18.46 22.38
N ALA A 170 -4.27 -18.47 21.96
CA ALA A 170 -3.10 -18.47 22.84
C ALA A 170 -2.61 -17.04 23.10
N THR A 171 -2.21 -16.75 24.34
CA THR A 171 -1.53 -15.49 24.64
C THR A 171 -0.08 -15.54 24.14
N MET A 172 0.54 -14.37 23.98
CA MET A 172 1.96 -14.29 23.63
C MET A 172 2.85 -15.03 24.65
N GLU A 173 2.49 -14.98 25.93
CA GLU A 173 3.18 -15.70 27.00
C GLU A 173 3.05 -17.22 26.83
N ASP A 174 1.87 -17.72 26.45
CA ASP A 174 1.67 -19.15 26.15
C ASP A 174 2.56 -19.62 25.00
N ILE A 175 2.63 -18.83 23.92
CA ILE A 175 3.46 -19.14 22.74
C ILE A 175 4.95 -19.11 23.10
N GLN A 176 5.40 -18.10 23.85
CA GLN A 176 6.80 -18.01 24.29
C GLN A 176 7.19 -19.17 25.22
N ASN A 177 6.33 -19.52 26.17
CA ASN A 177 6.58 -20.62 27.10
C ASN A 177 6.66 -21.97 26.38
N ASP A 178 5.84 -22.18 25.35
CA ASP A 178 5.84 -23.39 24.54
C ASP A 178 7.06 -23.47 23.60
N LEU A 179 7.48 -22.36 23.00
CA LEU A 179 8.63 -22.29 22.10
C LEU A 179 9.99 -22.35 22.81
N SER A 180 10.11 -21.75 24.00
CA SER A 180 11.41 -21.53 24.65
C SER A 180 12.25 -22.80 24.83
N PRO A 181 11.69 -23.94 25.31
CA PRO A 181 12.47 -25.17 25.44
C PRO A 181 13.05 -25.67 24.11
N MET A 182 12.33 -25.46 23.00
CA MET A 182 12.75 -25.92 21.68
C MET A 182 13.78 -24.97 21.05
N VAL A 183 13.55 -23.66 21.15
CA VAL A 183 14.43 -22.62 20.61
C VAL A 183 15.77 -22.59 21.33
N THR A 184 15.80 -22.77 22.67
CA THR A 184 17.07 -22.82 23.41
C THR A 184 17.99 -23.96 22.94
N GLN A 185 17.43 -25.06 22.44
CA GLN A 185 18.20 -26.17 21.86
C GLN A 185 18.79 -25.85 20.48
N LEU A 186 18.30 -24.79 19.83
CA LEU A 186 18.75 -24.32 18.51
C LEU A 186 19.66 -23.10 18.62
N ALA A 187 19.87 -22.57 19.83
CA ALA A 187 20.79 -21.48 20.07
C ALA A 187 22.23 -21.94 19.81
N PRO A 188 23.06 -21.12 19.15
CA PRO A 188 24.48 -21.45 19.01
C PRO A 188 25.18 -21.33 20.37
N ARG A 189 26.27 -22.07 20.58
CA ARG A 189 27.04 -22.05 21.84
C ARG A 189 27.62 -20.66 22.06
N ASN A 190 27.28 -20.05 23.18
CA ASN A 190 27.85 -18.79 23.65
C ASN A 190 28.29 -18.96 25.11
N ASP A 191 29.38 -18.32 25.50
CA ASP A 191 29.90 -18.35 26.88
C ASP A 191 29.05 -17.50 27.84
N ASP A 192 28.25 -16.57 27.30
CA ASP A 192 27.27 -15.78 28.05
C ASP A 192 25.88 -16.46 28.00
N GLU A 193 25.28 -16.74 29.16
CA GLU A 193 23.88 -17.17 29.32
C GLU A 193 22.88 -16.04 28.98
N ALA A 194 23.01 -15.45 27.80
CA ALA A 194 22.14 -14.38 27.33
C ALA A 194 20.75 -14.93 27.04
N ARG A 195 19.72 -14.27 27.56
CA ARG A 195 18.31 -14.59 27.29
C ARG A 195 18.02 -14.36 25.80
N ILE A 196 17.42 -15.35 25.14
CA ILE A 196 16.95 -15.22 23.75
C ILE A 196 15.74 -14.25 23.72
N PRO A 197 15.83 -13.09 23.06
CA PRO A 197 14.70 -12.19 22.91
C PRO A 197 13.67 -12.77 21.95
N TYR A 198 12.39 -12.50 22.26
CA TYR A 198 11.28 -12.72 21.36
C TYR A 198 10.82 -11.38 20.80
N MET A 199 10.85 -11.29 19.48
CA MET A 199 10.31 -10.20 18.69
C MET A 199 9.05 -10.69 17.99
N MET A 200 8.14 -9.78 17.66
CA MET A 200 6.97 -10.08 16.85
C MET A 200 6.91 -9.06 15.72
N ALA A 201 6.46 -9.49 14.55
CA ALA A 201 6.15 -8.60 13.45
C ALA A 201 4.99 -7.65 13.86
N SER A 202 5.32 -6.50 14.44
CA SER A 202 4.38 -5.40 14.70
C SER A 202 4.20 -4.59 13.42
N ASP A 203 3.00 -4.06 13.21
CA ASP A 203 2.73 -3.10 12.13
C ASP A 203 3.32 -1.71 12.40
N GLY A 204 4.19 -1.59 13.42
CA GLY A 204 4.78 -0.35 13.88
C GLY A 204 3.78 0.58 14.55
N ILE A 205 2.59 0.09 14.92
CA ILE A 205 1.50 0.91 15.46
C ILE A 205 1.35 0.68 16.97
N LYS A 206 1.67 1.73 17.73
CA LYS A 206 1.49 1.80 19.18
C LYS A 206 0.00 1.82 19.58
N LYS A 207 -0.84 2.47 18.78
CA LYS A 207 -2.29 2.59 19.03
C LYS A 207 -3.07 2.68 17.72
N ARG A 208 -4.17 1.94 17.61
CA ARG A 208 -5.12 1.98 16.49
C ARG A 208 -6.54 2.16 17.01
N ASP A 209 -7.24 3.19 16.55
CA ASP A 209 -8.63 3.46 16.84
C ASP A 209 -9.43 3.52 15.53
N THR A 210 -10.41 2.65 15.32
CA THR A 210 -11.31 2.76 14.16
C THR A 210 -12.24 3.96 14.33
N VAL A 211 -12.17 4.90 13.38
CA VAL A 211 -12.99 6.13 13.35
C VAL A 211 -14.30 5.87 12.61
N HIS A 212 -14.23 5.16 11.48
CA HIS A 212 -15.39 4.88 10.66
C HIS A 212 -15.20 3.60 9.83
N GLU A 213 -16.30 2.93 9.52
CA GLU A 213 -16.33 1.81 8.60
C GLU A 213 -17.56 1.93 7.71
N VAL A 214 -17.35 1.80 6.40
CA VAL A 214 -18.40 1.88 5.38
C VAL A 214 -18.17 0.79 4.33
N THR A 215 -19.25 0.29 3.74
CA THR A 215 -19.15 -0.63 2.59
C THR A 215 -19.66 0.08 1.34
N SER A 216 -18.77 0.28 0.38
CA SER A 216 -19.09 0.76 -0.95
C SER A 216 -19.46 -0.40 -1.88
N PRO A 217 -20.45 -0.23 -2.79
CA PRO A 217 -20.72 -1.19 -3.85
C PRO A 217 -19.54 -1.40 -4.82
N MET A 218 -18.65 -0.41 -4.97
CA MET A 218 -17.55 -0.42 -5.94
C MET A 218 -16.22 -0.81 -5.29
N THR A 219 -15.93 -0.20 -4.14
CA THR A 219 -14.64 -0.37 -3.45
C THR A 219 -14.66 -1.50 -2.42
N GLY A 220 -15.86 -1.94 -1.99
CA GLY A 220 -16.04 -2.90 -0.91
C GLY A 220 -15.95 -2.24 0.46
N LYS A 221 -15.47 -2.98 1.46
CA LYS A 221 -15.39 -2.48 2.85
C LYS A 221 -14.19 -1.55 3.01
N VAL A 222 -14.45 -0.35 3.49
CA VAL A 222 -13.49 0.75 3.68
C VAL A 222 -13.47 1.12 5.16
N VAL A 223 -12.27 1.31 5.69
CA VAL A 223 -12.02 1.67 7.09
C VAL A 223 -11.26 2.98 7.15
N VAL A 224 -11.73 3.87 8.01
CA VAL A 224 -10.98 5.04 8.48
C VAL A 224 -10.51 4.76 9.89
N GLU A 225 -9.21 4.86 10.13
CA GLU A 225 -8.60 4.60 11.44
C GLU A 225 -7.60 5.69 11.82
N ASP A 226 -7.56 6.02 13.11
CA ASP A 226 -6.52 6.87 13.70
C ASP A 226 -5.44 5.95 14.27
N VAL A 227 -4.19 6.17 13.87
CA VAL A 227 -3.03 5.39 14.29
C VAL A 227 -1.99 6.27 14.94
N VAL A 228 -1.27 5.72 15.91
CA VAL A 228 -0.08 6.30 16.51
C VAL A 228 1.04 5.30 16.31
N TYR A 229 2.13 5.72 15.69
CA TYR A 229 3.28 4.84 15.44
C TYR A 229 4.14 4.65 16.69
N GLU A 230 4.85 3.51 16.76
CA GLU A 230 5.83 3.23 17.83
C GLU A 230 7.02 4.18 17.77
N SER A 231 7.44 4.53 16.55
CA SER A 231 8.50 5.49 16.25
C SER A 231 7.93 6.59 15.36
N ALA A 232 8.26 7.85 15.63
CA ALA A 232 7.89 8.94 14.73
C ALA A 232 8.62 8.75 13.37
N PRO A 233 7.99 9.12 12.24
CA PRO A 233 8.69 9.19 10.96
C PRO A 233 9.93 10.08 11.08
N SER A 234 11.05 9.66 10.49
CA SER A 234 12.35 10.35 10.58
C SER A 234 12.31 11.81 10.10
N ASN A 235 11.34 12.16 9.25
CA ASN A 235 11.11 13.52 8.75
C ASN A 235 10.31 14.42 9.71
N LEU A 236 9.90 13.93 10.89
CA LEU A 236 9.08 14.65 11.87
C LEU A 236 9.72 14.68 13.27
N GLU A 237 10.99 14.31 13.41
CA GLU A 237 11.70 14.29 14.70
C GLU A 237 11.72 15.67 15.38
N ASP A 238 11.85 16.76 14.61
CA ASP A 238 11.86 18.14 15.13
C ASP A 238 10.49 18.62 15.65
N LEU A 239 9.38 17.96 15.26
CA LEU A 239 8.03 18.26 15.73
C LEU A 239 7.66 17.55 17.04
N SER A 240 8.49 16.62 17.52
CA SER A 240 8.23 15.78 18.69
C SER A 240 8.36 16.52 20.03
N THR A 241 7.64 17.63 20.18
CA THR A 241 7.46 18.29 21.48
C THR A 241 6.43 17.50 22.31
N SER A 242 6.88 16.39 22.90
CA SER A 242 6.23 15.61 23.97
C SER A 242 4.94 14.84 23.69
N SER A 243 4.34 14.89 22.49
CA SER A 243 3.15 14.11 22.14
C SER A 243 3.42 13.12 21.00
N ASP A 244 2.89 11.89 21.14
CA ASP A 244 2.96 10.91 20.05
C ASP A 244 2.15 11.42 18.85
N LEU A 245 2.77 11.48 17.67
CA LEU A 245 2.09 11.93 16.45
C LEU A 245 1.02 10.92 16.04
N ALA A 246 -0.20 11.42 15.82
CA ALA A 246 -1.32 10.64 15.35
C ALA A 246 -1.56 10.88 13.85
N PHE A 247 -1.95 9.83 13.13
CA PHE A 247 -2.25 9.86 11.72
C PHE A 247 -3.63 9.26 11.49
N ARG A 248 -4.38 9.81 10.54
CA ARG A 248 -5.63 9.23 10.06
C ARG A 248 -5.39 8.52 8.74
N ARG A 249 -5.75 7.25 8.67
CA ARG A 249 -5.62 6.39 7.49
C ARG A 249 -6.95 6.05 6.87
N LEU A 250 -6.94 5.89 5.55
CA LEU A 250 -7.96 5.25 4.76
C LEU A 250 -7.42 3.90 4.28
N VAL A 251 -8.13 2.81 4.56
CA VAL A 251 -7.73 1.45 4.19
C VAL A 251 -8.89 0.71 3.54
N PHE A 252 -8.63 0.05 2.41
CA PHE A 252 -9.58 -0.86 1.80
C PHE A 252 -9.34 -2.29 2.30
N LYS A 253 -10.39 -2.95 2.80
CA LYS A 253 -10.28 -4.31 3.34
C LYS A 253 -9.91 -5.37 2.30
N ARG A 254 -10.14 -5.10 1.01
CA ARG A 254 -9.67 -5.96 -0.08
C ARG A 254 -8.14 -5.97 -0.22
N THR A 255 -7.46 -4.95 0.31
CA THR A 255 -6.01 -4.74 0.21
C THR A 255 -5.49 -4.21 1.55
N GLU A 256 -5.70 -4.96 2.65
CA GLU A 256 -5.32 -4.52 4.01
C GLU A 256 -3.84 -4.15 4.17
N GLY A 257 -2.96 -4.70 3.32
CA GLY A 257 -1.53 -4.37 3.29
C GLY A 257 -1.17 -3.07 2.56
N LEU A 258 -2.14 -2.36 1.97
CA LEU A 258 -1.93 -1.11 1.24
C LEU A 258 -2.73 0.03 1.88
N ILE A 259 -2.01 1.00 2.45
CA ILE A 259 -2.60 2.24 2.97
C ILE A 259 -2.97 3.12 1.77
N GLN A 260 -4.26 3.41 1.61
CA GLN A 260 -4.77 4.18 0.46
C GLN A 260 -4.51 5.68 0.62
N SER A 261 -4.66 6.18 1.84
CA SER A 261 -4.36 7.58 2.18
C SER A 261 -3.99 7.67 3.64
N GLU A 262 -3.06 8.56 3.97
CA GLU A 262 -2.66 8.84 5.34
C GLU A 262 -2.43 10.33 5.52
N ALA A 263 -2.99 10.88 6.60
CA ALA A 263 -2.89 12.30 6.92
C ALA A 263 -2.46 12.51 8.36
N LEU A 264 -1.57 13.47 8.59
CA LEU A 264 -1.17 13.89 9.93
C LEU A 264 -2.35 14.56 10.65
N LEU A 265 -2.58 14.19 11.90
CA LEU A 265 -3.53 14.86 12.79
C LEU A 265 -2.80 15.90 13.64
N VAL A 266 -3.33 17.13 13.66
CA VAL A 266 -2.81 18.26 14.43
C VAL A 266 -3.86 18.79 15.39
N GLU A 267 -3.44 19.32 16.54
CA GLU A 267 -4.37 19.97 17.47
C GLU A 267 -4.94 21.26 16.87
N ASP A 268 -6.26 21.45 17.00
CA ASP A 268 -6.92 22.66 16.50
C ASP A 268 -6.87 23.81 17.53
N GLY A 269 -6.00 24.80 17.25
CA GLY A 269 -5.83 25.99 18.08
C GLY A 269 -7.06 26.92 18.16
N GLU A 270 -7.91 26.96 17.12
CA GLU A 270 -9.08 27.85 17.08
C GLU A 270 -10.24 27.30 17.93
N ILE A 271 -10.33 25.98 18.05
CA ILE A 271 -11.33 25.29 18.89
C ILE A 271 -10.90 25.29 20.36
N LEU A 272 -9.59 25.30 20.65
CA LEU A 272 -9.07 25.54 22.00
C LEU A 272 -9.52 26.91 22.54
N GLU A 273 -9.54 27.95 21.71
CA GLU A 273 -10.08 29.25 22.13
C GLU A 273 -11.59 29.23 22.35
N GLN A 274 -12.37 28.54 21.51
CA GLN A 274 -13.82 28.43 21.68
C GLN A 274 -14.19 27.61 22.92
N SER A 275 -13.52 26.48 23.15
CA SER A 275 -13.71 25.64 24.33
C SER A 275 -13.25 26.32 25.63
N GLN A 276 -12.22 27.18 25.57
CA GLN A 276 -11.83 28.05 26.68
C GLN A 276 -12.83 29.20 26.90
N LYS A 277 -13.37 29.81 25.84
CA LYS A 277 -14.42 30.86 25.90
C LYS A 277 -15.76 30.31 26.42
N GLU A 278 -16.11 29.07 26.10
CA GLU A 278 -17.29 28.38 26.65
C GLU A 278 -17.10 27.96 28.11
N LYS A 279 -15.90 27.50 28.49
CA LYS A 279 -15.55 27.26 29.90
C LYS A 279 -15.61 28.54 30.74
N THR A 280 -15.22 29.71 30.19
CA THR A 280 -15.35 31.00 30.91
C THR A 280 -16.78 31.52 30.99
N LYS A 281 -17.63 31.27 29.99
CA LYS A 281 -19.06 31.61 30.04
C LYS A 281 -19.85 30.74 31.02
N ASN A 282 -19.50 29.47 31.19
CA ASN A 282 -20.19 28.56 32.11
C ASN A 282 -19.82 28.73 33.60
N VAL A 283 -18.73 29.45 33.91
CA VAL A 283 -18.36 29.76 35.32
C VAL A 283 -19.18 30.92 35.90
N SER A 284 -19.78 31.78 35.06
CA SER A 284 -20.48 32.98 35.54
C SER A 284 -21.99 32.82 35.75
N GLN A 285 -22.61 31.68 35.40
CA GLN A 285 -24.04 31.44 35.68
C GLN A 285 -24.39 29.96 35.98
N SER A 286 -24.09 29.46 37.18
CA SER A 286 -24.91 28.39 37.82
C SER A 286 -24.62 28.19 39.31
N LYS A 287 -25.07 29.12 40.17
CA LYS A 287 -25.36 28.78 41.58
C LYS A 287 -26.81 28.31 41.69
N ARG A 288 -27.08 27.01 41.52
CA ARG A 288 -28.02 26.19 42.33
C ARG A 288 -28.37 24.84 41.70
N LYS A 289 -28.23 23.80 42.55
CA LYS A 289 -28.92 22.49 42.62
C LYS A 289 -28.51 21.36 41.64
N GLY A 290 -28.06 20.26 42.24
CA GLY A 290 -28.52 18.90 41.91
C GLY A 290 -27.44 17.94 41.40
N ASN A 291 -26.94 17.07 42.28
CA ASN A 291 -26.06 15.95 41.94
C ASN A 291 -26.70 15.00 40.91
N LYS A 292 -26.16 14.97 39.69
CA LYS A 292 -26.16 13.80 38.81
C LYS A 292 -24.74 13.64 38.27
N LYS A 293 -24.02 12.62 38.76
CA LYS A 293 -22.76 12.16 38.15
C LYS A 293 -23.10 11.54 36.80
N GLN A 294 -22.95 12.32 35.73
CA GLN A 294 -22.80 11.80 34.38
C GLN A 294 -21.32 11.51 34.19
N ASN A 295 -20.97 10.28 33.85
CA ASN A 295 -19.64 9.93 33.36
C ASN A 295 -19.40 10.73 32.07
N GLN A 296 -18.73 11.88 32.19
CA GLN A 296 -18.14 12.53 31.04
C GLN A 296 -16.86 11.76 30.73
N GLU A 297 -16.86 11.02 29.62
CA GLU A 297 -15.60 10.58 29.01
C GLU A 297 -14.72 11.81 28.81
N PRO A 298 -13.40 11.72 29.07
CA PRO A 298 -12.50 12.83 28.80
C PRO A 298 -12.61 13.17 27.31
N SER A 299 -13.11 14.37 27.00
CA SER A 299 -13.18 14.89 25.64
C SER A 299 -11.77 14.87 25.07
N ARG A 300 -11.50 13.96 24.14
CA ARG A 300 -10.25 13.95 23.37
C ARG A 300 -10.06 15.34 22.76
N PRO A 301 -8.84 15.91 22.77
CA PRO A 301 -8.59 17.16 22.05
C PRO A 301 -9.08 17.01 20.61
N LEU A 302 -9.80 18.02 20.10
CA LEU A 302 -10.31 17.98 18.74
C LEU A 302 -9.13 18.05 17.78
N MET A 303 -8.77 16.90 17.20
CA MET A 303 -7.69 16.78 16.22
C MET A 303 -8.23 17.06 14.82
N ARG A 304 -7.52 17.87 14.06
CA ARG A 304 -7.84 18.21 12.66
C ARG A 304 -6.84 17.54 11.72
N VAL A 305 -7.29 17.17 10.54
CA VAL A 305 -6.41 16.69 9.46
C VAL A 305 -5.57 17.86 8.92
N SER A 306 -4.25 17.66 8.83
CA SER A 306 -3.31 18.59 8.22
C SER A 306 -3.17 18.30 6.72
N HIS A 307 -3.51 19.26 5.87
CA HIS A 307 -3.29 19.19 4.43
C HIS A 307 -1.92 19.72 3.98
N ASP A 308 -1.07 20.14 4.92
CA ASP A 308 0.27 20.67 4.64
C ASP A 308 1.39 19.62 4.75
N TYR A 309 1.04 18.36 4.99
CA TYR A 309 1.97 17.25 5.14
C TYR A 309 1.65 16.14 4.14
N LEU A 310 2.69 15.55 3.55
CA LEU A 310 2.59 14.42 2.63
C LEU A 310 3.12 13.17 3.34
N ALA A 311 2.22 12.28 3.77
CA ALA A 311 2.62 11.03 4.44
C ALA A 311 3.21 10.02 3.45
N SER A 312 2.66 9.94 2.24
CA SER A 312 3.14 9.02 1.22
C SER A 312 4.31 9.62 0.45
N SER A 313 5.43 8.90 0.40
CA SER A 313 6.62 9.33 -0.33
C SER A 313 6.31 9.56 -1.81
N TYR A 314 5.58 8.68 -2.50
CA TYR A 314 5.26 8.85 -3.92
C TYR A 314 4.51 10.16 -4.25
N HIS A 315 3.69 10.73 -3.35
CA HIS A 315 3.10 12.06 -3.55
C HIS A 315 4.17 13.15 -3.63
N THR A 316 5.22 13.04 -2.81
CA THR A 316 6.42 13.88 -2.93
C THR A 316 7.01 13.74 -4.33
N GLY A 317 7.16 12.51 -4.82
CA GLY A 317 7.66 12.20 -6.16
C GLY A 317 6.83 12.81 -7.29
N ILE A 318 5.50 12.73 -7.21
CA ILE A 318 4.56 13.37 -8.14
C ILE A 318 4.84 14.87 -8.24
N ILE A 319 4.95 15.56 -7.10
CA ILE A 319 5.13 17.00 -7.05
C ILE A 319 6.55 17.38 -7.51
N SER A 320 7.57 16.59 -7.17
CA SER A 320 8.95 16.79 -7.68
C SER A 320 9.01 16.75 -9.20
N GLY A 321 8.17 15.94 -9.85
CA GLY A 321 8.03 15.87 -11.30
C GLY A 321 7.62 17.18 -11.97
N PHE A 322 6.99 18.11 -11.26
CA PHE A 322 6.68 19.45 -11.78
C PHE A 322 7.93 20.25 -12.17
N THR A 323 9.11 19.82 -11.69
CA THR A 323 10.41 20.33 -12.13
C THR A 323 10.56 20.24 -13.65
N LEU A 324 10.02 19.19 -14.28
CA LEU A 324 10.09 18.94 -15.72
C LEU A 324 9.33 19.97 -16.55
N VAL A 325 8.44 20.75 -15.94
CA VAL A 325 7.66 21.82 -16.57
C VAL A 325 7.76 23.15 -15.82
N SER A 326 8.77 23.32 -14.95
CA SER A 326 8.85 24.47 -14.03
C SER A 326 8.96 25.81 -14.75
N SER A 327 9.59 25.85 -15.93
CA SER A 327 9.63 27.04 -16.79
C SER A 327 8.24 27.49 -17.24
N TYR A 328 7.38 26.54 -17.63
CA TYR A 328 5.98 26.82 -17.96
C TYR A 328 5.21 27.30 -16.72
N LEU A 329 5.35 26.59 -15.60
CA LEU A 329 4.68 26.96 -14.34
C LEU A 329 5.06 28.36 -13.87
N LYS A 330 6.34 28.72 -13.96
CA LYS A 330 6.83 30.07 -13.65
C LYS A 330 6.20 31.13 -14.53
N LYS A 331 6.10 30.86 -15.83
CA LYS A 331 5.43 31.76 -16.78
C LYS A 331 3.95 31.91 -16.44
N ALA A 332 3.25 30.82 -16.15
CA ALA A 332 1.84 30.85 -15.77
C ALA A 332 1.61 31.67 -14.49
N GLU A 333 2.42 31.46 -13.45
CA GLU A 333 2.37 32.21 -12.19
C GLU A 333 2.63 33.72 -12.42
N SER A 334 3.69 34.06 -13.16
CA SER A 334 4.04 35.45 -13.47
C SER A 334 3.00 36.16 -14.34
N CYS A 335 2.29 35.43 -15.20
CA CYS A 335 1.20 35.96 -16.03
C CYS A 335 -0.18 35.91 -15.36
N GLY A 336 -0.28 35.40 -14.12
CA GLY A 336 -1.57 35.23 -13.43
C GLY A 336 -2.53 34.25 -14.11
N THR A 337 -1.99 33.31 -14.91
CA THR A 337 -2.77 32.28 -15.60
C THR A 337 -2.88 31.03 -14.73
N MET A 338 -4.08 30.46 -14.65
CA MET A 338 -4.31 29.23 -13.91
C MET A 338 -3.82 28.02 -14.69
N VAL A 339 -3.03 27.16 -14.02
CA VAL A 339 -2.60 25.86 -14.55
C VAL A 339 -3.70 24.84 -14.30
N LYS A 340 -4.25 24.27 -15.37
CA LYS A 340 -5.33 23.30 -15.29
C LYS A 340 -4.76 21.93 -14.97
N THR A 341 -5.15 21.37 -13.84
CA THR A 341 -4.65 20.09 -13.34
C THR A 341 -5.80 19.13 -13.14
N VAL A 342 -5.74 17.97 -13.76
CA VAL A 342 -6.70 16.88 -13.54
C VAL A 342 -6.03 15.79 -12.72
N VAL A 343 -6.71 15.35 -11.66
CA VAL A 343 -6.26 14.22 -10.83
C VAL A 343 -7.32 13.13 -10.91
N ILE A 344 -6.98 11.99 -11.51
CA ILE A 344 -7.88 10.83 -11.56
C ILE A 344 -7.56 9.93 -10.38
N GLY A 345 -8.58 9.66 -9.57
CA GLY A 345 -8.45 9.04 -8.25
C GLY A 345 -8.40 10.11 -7.15
N LEU A 346 -9.40 10.12 -6.28
CA LEU A 346 -9.45 11.08 -5.16
C LEU A 346 -8.82 10.50 -3.89
N GLY A 347 -9.06 9.21 -3.61
CA GLY A 347 -8.75 8.62 -2.31
C GLY A 347 -9.42 9.42 -1.19
N ALA A 348 -8.65 9.80 -0.16
CA ALA A 348 -9.12 10.72 0.88
C ALA A 348 -9.09 12.21 0.49
N GLY A 349 -8.62 12.55 -0.72
CA GLY A 349 -8.51 13.91 -1.24
C GLY A 349 -7.28 14.69 -0.79
N LEU A 350 -6.27 14.02 -0.24
CA LEU A 350 -5.09 14.66 0.35
C LEU A 350 -4.18 15.32 -0.69
N LEU A 351 -3.89 14.63 -1.80
CA LEU A 351 -3.04 15.18 -2.87
C LEU A 351 -3.67 16.43 -3.50
N PRO A 352 -4.94 16.45 -3.94
CA PRO A 352 -5.58 17.66 -4.44
C PRO A 352 -5.62 18.82 -3.42
N MET A 353 -5.88 18.53 -2.14
CA MET A 353 -5.87 19.54 -1.08
C MET A 353 -4.47 20.14 -0.88
N PHE A 354 -3.43 19.30 -0.87
CA PHE A 354 -2.05 19.75 -0.77
C PHE A 354 -1.65 20.64 -1.96
N LEU A 355 -1.96 20.21 -3.18
CA LEU A 355 -1.70 20.97 -4.41
C LEU A 355 -2.43 22.32 -4.39
N HIS A 356 -3.70 22.33 -4.00
CA HIS A 356 -4.51 23.54 -3.90
C HIS A 356 -3.93 24.57 -2.92
N GLY A 357 -3.34 24.10 -1.81
CA GLY A 357 -2.68 24.93 -0.80
C GLY A 357 -1.28 25.40 -1.20
N CYS A 358 -0.41 24.49 -1.67
CA CYS A 358 0.99 24.80 -1.96
C CYS A 358 1.19 25.48 -3.33
N LEU A 359 0.23 25.38 -4.26
CA LEU A 359 0.27 26.03 -5.59
C LEU A 359 -1.02 26.82 -5.87
N PRO A 360 -1.12 28.08 -5.39
CA PRO A 360 -2.35 28.88 -5.48
C PRO A 360 -2.83 29.23 -6.91
N PHE A 361 -1.96 29.06 -7.91
CA PHE A 361 -2.25 29.29 -9.32
C PHE A 361 -2.67 28.00 -10.06
N PHE A 362 -2.94 26.91 -9.33
CA PHE A 362 -3.52 25.69 -9.89
C PHE A 362 -5.05 25.73 -9.82
N SER A 363 -5.69 25.29 -10.89
CA SER A 363 -7.12 24.98 -10.96
C SER A 363 -7.25 23.47 -11.12
N ILE A 364 -7.80 22.81 -10.11
CA ILE A 364 -7.76 21.36 -9.95
C ILE A 364 -9.15 20.76 -10.13
N GLU A 365 -9.26 19.78 -11.01
CA GLU A 365 -10.43 18.92 -11.17
C GLU A 365 -10.04 17.49 -10.80
N ALA A 366 -10.54 17.00 -9.66
CA ALA A 366 -10.38 15.61 -9.28
C ALA A 366 -11.53 14.78 -9.87
N VAL A 367 -11.22 13.59 -10.40
CA VAL A 367 -12.19 12.67 -10.97
C VAL A 367 -12.19 11.41 -10.13
N GLU A 368 -13.32 11.11 -9.49
CA GLU A 368 -13.49 9.97 -8.60
C GLU A 368 -14.60 9.06 -9.13
N LEU A 369 -14.33 7.77 -9.17
CA LEU A 369 -15.29 6.78 -9.66
C LEU A 369 -16.35 6.48 -8.59
N ASP A 370 -15.96 6.40 -7.33
CA ASP A 370 -16.79 6.00 -6.21
C ASP A 370 -17.24 7.21 -5.35
N PRO A 371 -18.54 7.59 -5.39
CA PRO A 371 -19.06 8.72 -4.59
C PRO A 371 -18.90 8.53 -3.07
N VAL A 372 -18.72 7.29 -2.58
CA VAL A 372 -18.43 7.04 -1.17
C VAL A 372 -17.07 7.64 -0.79
N MET A 373 -16.08 7.64 -1.68
CA MET A 373 -14.75 8.18 -1.38
C MET A 373 -14.79 9.70 -1.22
N LEU A 374 -15.59 10.40 -2.03
CA LEU A 374 -15.84 11.83 -1.84
C LEU A 374 -16.51 12.12 -0.49
N SER A 375 -17.46 11.27 -0.07
CA SER A 375 -18.13 11.43 1.23
C SER A 375 -17.14 11.20 2.38
N VAL A 376 -16.34 10.14 2.31
CA VAL A 376 -15.29 9.84 3.30
C VAL A 376 -14.26 10.96 3.39
N GLY A 377 -13.78 11.47 2.25
CA GLY A 377 -12.83 12.60 2.21
C GLY A 377 -13.38 13.84 2.88
N LYS A 378 -14.65 14.19 2.65
CA LYS A 378 -15.32 15.34 3.28
C LYS A 378 -15.51 15.15 4.78
N ASP A 379 -16.07 14.01 5.17
CA ASP A 379 -16.54 13.79 6.54
C ASP A 379 -15.39 13.50 7.51
N TYR A 380 -14.31 12.86 7.04
CA TYR A 380 -13.24 12.37 7.91
C TYR A 380 -11.86 12.94 7.61
N PHE A 381 -11.63 13.48 6.40
CA PHE A 381 -10.33 14.03 5.99
C PHE A 381 -10.34 15.54 5.73
N GLY A 382 -11.46 16.22 5.98
CA GLY A 382 -11.58 17.67 5.82
C GLY A 382 -11.46 18.14 4.38
N PHE A 383 -11.71 17.27 3.40
CA PHE A 383 -11.69 17.64 1.99
C PHE A 383 -12.76 18.71 1.70
N THR A 384 -12.37 19.77 0.99
CA THR A 384 -13.28 20.86 0.61
C THR A 384 -13.17 21.17 -0.87
N GLN A 385 -14.25 21.70 -1.43
CA GLN A 385 -14.30 22.17 -2.82
C GLN A 385 -14.50 23.68 -2.85
N ASN A 386 -13.96 24.32 -3.88
CA ASN A 386 -14.18 25.73 -4.17
C ASN A 386 -14.03 25.98 -5.68
N ASP A 387 -13.92 27.24 -6.09
CA ASP A 387 -13.83 27.60 -7.50
C ASP A 387 -12.57 27.04 -8.21
N ARG A 388 -11.50 26.74 -7.45
CA ARG A 388 -10.22 26.19 -7.94
C ARG A 388 -10.00 24.72 -7.63
N LEU A 389 -10.86 24.07 -6.86
CA LEU A 389 -10.78 22.64 -6.56
C LEU A 389 -12.18 22.04 -6.60
N LYS A 390 -12.43 21.22 -7.63
CA LYS A 390 -13.72 20.57 -7.87
C LYS A 390 -13.55 19.07 -7.99
N VAL A 391 -14.62 18.34 -7.69
CA VAL A 391 -14.68 16.88 -7.86
C VAL A 391 -15.79 16.50 -8.83
N HIS A 392 -15.46 15.61 -9.75
CA HIS A 392 -16.38 15.00 -10.69
C HIS A 392 -16.54 13.53 -10.32
N ILE A 393 -17.78 13.09 -10.04
CA ILE A 393 -18.07 11.66 -9.90
C ILE A 393 -18.25 11.08 -11.29
N ALA A 394 -17.20 10.46 -11.82
CA ALA A 394 -17.15 9.96 -13.18
C ALA A 394 -16.07 8.89 -13.37
N ASP A 395 -16.19 8.14 -14.46
CA ASP A 395 -15.12 7.28 -14.97
C ASP A 395 -14.01 8.15 -15.56
N GLY A 396 -12.79 8.02 -15.05
CA GLY A 396 -11.63 8.81 -15.47
C GLY A 396 -11.21 8.60 -16.93
N ILE A 397 -11.33 7.38 -17.44
CA ILE A 397 -11.00 7.06 -18.83
C ILE A 397 -12.00 7.73 -19.76
N LYS A 398 -13.28 7.61 -19.42
CA LYS A 398 -14.35 8.28 -20.17
C LYS A 398 -14.20 9.80 -20.10
N PHE A 399 -13.88 10.34 -18.91
CA PHE A 399 -13.68 11.77 -18.71
C PHE A 399 -12.62 12.35 -19.66
N ILE A 400 -11.43 11.72 -19.75
CA ILE A 400 -10.38 12.16 -20.68
C ILE A 400 -10.81 12.03 -22.14
N ARG A 401 -11.49 10.94 -22.50
CA ARG A 401 -11.97 10.73 -23.87
C ARG A 401 -13.08 11.71 -24.28
N ASP A 402 -13.92 12.13 -23.34
CA ASP A 402 -14.97 13.11 -23.61
C ASP A 402 -14.38 14.52 -23.81
N ILE A 403 -13.26 14.84 -23.14
CA ILE A 403 -12.47 16.06 -23.40
C ILE A 403 -11.95 16.06 -24.85
N THR A 404 -11.31 14.98 -25.30
CA THR A 404 -10.73 14.93 -26.66
C THR A 404 -11.79 15.00 -27.77
N ASN A 405 -12.95 14.38 -27.57
CA ASN A 405 -14.04 14.41 -28.54
C ASN A 405 -14.73 15.79 -28.63
N SER A 406 -14.79 16.52 -27.51
CA SER A 406 -15.37 17.87 -27.47
C SER A 406 -14.54 18.88 -28.24
N GLU A 407 -13.21 18.73 -28.25
CA GLU A 407 -12.33 19.57 -29.07
C GLU A 407 -12.46 19.27 -30.57
N ALA A 408 -12.45 18.00 -30.97
CA ALA A 408 -12.59 17.60 -32.38
C ALA A 408 -13.90 18.10 -33.02
N SER A 409 -14.99 18.15 -32.25
CA SER A 409 -16.29 18.66 -32.71
C SER A 409 -16.38 20.20 -32.73
N SER A 410 -15.52 20.89 -31.98
CA SER A 410 -15.45 22.36 -31.98
C SER A 410 -14.66 22.95 -33.15
N GLU A 411 -13.78 22.17 -33.79
CA GLU A 411 -13.08 22.58 -35.02
C GLU A 411 -13.95 22.45 -36.28
N GLU A 412 -14.87 21.47 -36.34
CA GLU A 412 -15.74 21.25 -37.50
C GLU A 412 -17.02 22.12 -37.52
N SER A 413 -17.42 22.72 -36.39
CA SER A 413 -18.70 23.43 -36.26
C SER A 413 -18.64 24.96 -36.43
N SER A 414 -17.53 25.50 -36.96
CA SER A 414 -17.44 26.92 -37.37
C SER A 414 -18.27 27.27 -38.62
N ASN A 415 -18.96 26.30 -39.23
CA ASN A 415 -19.95 26.53 -40.29
C ASN A 415 -21.19 25.65 -40.09
N ILE A 416 -22.21 26.14 -39.37
CA ILE A 416 -23.65 26.06 -39.70
C ILE A 416 -24.43 26.58 -38.50
N GLY A 417 -25.22 27.63 -38.72
CA GLY A 417 -26.12 28.17 -37.72
C GLY A 417 -27.42 27.36 -37.59
N SER A 418 -28.06 27.58 -36.43
CA SER A 418 -29.51 27.61 -36.18
C SER A 418 -30.07 26.53 -35.24
N ASN A 419 -30.55 27.03 -34.10
CA ASN A 419 -31.76 26.70 -33.32
C ASN A 419 -32.18 25.24 -33.12
N GLY A 420 -32.04 24.78 -31.87
CA GLY A 420 -32.78 23.64 -31.32
C GLY A 420 -32.79 23.68 -29.79
N ASP A 421 -33.94 23.97 -29.22
CA ASP A 421 -34.26 23.88 -27.79
C ASP A 421 -34.28 22.39 -27.38
N SER A 422 -33.44 22.01 -26.42
CA SER A 422 -33.51 20.72 -25.74
C SER A 422 -32.77 20.80 -24.39
N THR A 423 -33.54 20.56 -23.34
CA THR A 423 -33.10 20.46 -21.95
C THR A 423 -32.24 19.21 -21.75
N THR A 424 -30.93 19.36 -21.89
CA THR A 424 -29.93 18.38 -21.49
C THR A 424 -29.11 18.95 -20.33
N HIS A 425 -28.82 18.12 -19.32
CA HIS A 425 -27.95 18.51 -18.21
C HIS A 425 -26.60 18.96 -18.76
N ASN A 426 -26.25 20.23 -18.52
CA ASN A 426 -24.98 20.86 -18.87
C ASN A 426 -23.80 20.08 -18.26
N THR A 427 -23.22 19.13 -18.98
CA THR A 427 -21.80 18.83 -18.86
C THR A 427 -21.08 19.97 -19.57
N GLN A 428 -20.67 20.98 -18.78
CA GLN A 428 -19.69 21.98 -19.22
C GLN A 428 -18.51 21.22 -19.85
N GLY A 429 -18.22 21.49 -21.13
CA GLY A 429 -17.13 20.85 -21.87
C GLY A 429 -15.84 20.93 -21.06
N GLY A 430 -15.29 19.76 -20.72
CA GLY A 430 -14.08 19.66 -19.93
C GLY A 430 -12.93 20.33 -20.67
N ILE A 431 -12.17 21.15 -19.95
CA ILE A 431 -11.07 21.91 -20.54
C ILE A 431 -9.82 21.03 -20.54
N CYS A 432 -9.08 21.00 -21.64
CA CYS A 432 -7.82 20.26 -21.74
C CYS A 432 -6.85 20.60 -20.60
N PRO A 433 -6.35 19.59 -19.86
CA PRO A 433 -5.44 19.82 -18.75
C PRO A 433 -4.03 20.20 -19.23
N ASP A 434 -3.34 21.02 -18.45
CA ASP A 434 -1.89 21.19 -18.58
C ASP A 434 -1.14 20.04 -17.89
N ILE A 435 -1.71 19.53 -16.80
CA ILE A 435 -1.14 18.42 -16.02
C ILE A 435 -2.23 17.38 -15.79
N LEU A 436 -1.95 16.12 -16.11
CA LEU A 436 -2.81 14.98 -15.81
C LEU A 436 -2.08 14.02 -14.87
N ILE A 437 -2.68 13.74 -13.72
CA ILE A 437 -2.16 12.83 -12.70
C ILE A 437 -3.10 11.63 -12.58
N ILE A 438 -2.55 10.42 -12.68
CA ILE A 438 -3.26 9.16 -12.44
C ILE A 438 -2.80 8.59 -11.10
N ASP A 439 -3.73 8.54 -10.15
CA ASP A 439 -3.55 8.03 -8.79
C ASP A 439 -4.71 7.08 -8.42
N VAL A 440 -4.85 6.02 -9.22
CA VAL A 440 -5.96 5.06 -9.12
C VAL A 440 -5.42 3.68 -8.77
N ASP A 441 -5.87 3.08 -7.68
CA ASP A 441 -5.52 1.71 -7.33
C ASP A 441 -6.20 0.68 -8.28
N SER A 442 -5.55 -0.47 -8.49
CA SER A 442 -6.18 -1.59 -9.17
C SER A 442 -7.02 -2.40 -8.18
N ALA A 443 -8.28 -2.66 -8.52
CA ALA A 443 -9.12 -3.59 -7.76
C ALA A 443 -8.69 -5.07 -7.95
N ASP A 444 -7.91 -5.37 -8.99
CA ASP A 444 -7.40 -6.70 -9.31
C ASP A 444 -5.87 -6.72 -9.27
N SER A 445 -5.30 -7.34 -8.24
CA SER A 445 -3.85 -7.48 -8.07
C SER A 445 -3.28 -8.76 -8.71
N SER A 446 -4.11 -9.60 -9.33
CA SER A 446 -3.67 -10.89 -9.91
C SER A 446 -2.73 -10.72 -11.10
N GLY A 447 -2.77 -9.58 -11.80
CA GLY A 447 -1.91 -9.25 -12.94
C GLY A 447 -0.51 -8.73 -12.57
N GLY A 448 -0.18 -8.63 -11.27
CA GLY A 448 1.10 -8.09 -10.78
C GLY A 448 1.25 -6.57 -10.86
N LEU A 449 0.29 -5.87 -11.47
CA LEU A 449 0.13 -4.41 -11.47
C LEU A 449 -0.89 -4.01 -10.41
N THR A 450 -0.45 -3.31 -9.37
CA THR A 450 -1.31 -2.87 -8.26
C THR A 450 -1.79 -1.43 -8.45
N CYS A 451 -0.99 -0.58 -9.09
CA CYS A 451 -1.38 0.78 -9.46
C CYS A 451 -0.59 1.18 -10.72
N PRO A 452 -1.21 1.79 -11.73
CA PRO A 452 -2.64 2.09 -11.80
C PRO A 452 -3.48 0.85 -12.14
N ALA A 453 -4.81 0.97 -12.16
CA ALA A 453 -5.64 0.00 -12.88
C ALA A 453 -5.19 -0.12 -14.35
N SER A 454 -5.17 -1.33 -14.90
CA SER A 454 -4.52 -1.62 -16.19
C SER A 454 -5.03 -0.78 -17.36
N ASP A 455 -6.30 -0.40 -17.35
CA ASP A 455 -6.91 0.39 -18.42
C ASP A 455 -6.26 1.78 -18.57
N PHE A 456 -5.63 2.32 -17.52
CA PHE A 456 -4.91 3.61 -17.55
C PHE A 456 -3.50 3.54 -18.17
N ILE A 457 -3.02 2.34 -18.52
CA ILE A 457 -1.74 2.14 -19.21
C ILE A 457 -1.91 1.44 -20.56
N GLU A 458 -3.15 1.28 -21.03
CA GLU A 458 -3.44 0.79 -22.36
C GLU A 458 -3.13 1.86 -23.42
N GLU A 459 -2.61 1.41 -24.57
CA GLU A 459 -2.12 2.30 -25.63
C GLU A 459 -3.21 3.28 -26.12
N THR A 460 -4.46 2.82 -26.20
CA THR A 460 -5.61 3.67 -26.57
C THR A 460 -5.89 4.79 -25.58
N PHE A 461 -5.73 4.53 -24.28
CA PHE A 461 -5.88 5.55 -23.25
C PHE A 461 -4.72 6.54 -23.30
N LEU A 462 -3.48 6.04 -23.36
CA LEU A 462 -2.28 6.89 -23.47
C LEU A 462 -2.34 7.82 -24.69
N LEU A 463 -2.83 7.34 -25.84
CA LEU A 463 -3.06 8.18 -27.03
C LEU A 463 -4.12 9.27 -26.78
N SER A 464 -5.20 8.94 -26.06
CA SER A 464 -6.22 9.92 -25.67
C SER A 464 -5.62 10.99 -24.74
N VAL A 465 -4.74 10.59 -23.83
CA VAL A 465 -4.00 11.51 -22.97
C VAL A 465 -3.09 12.43 -23.79
N LYS A 466 -2.29 11.89 -24.72
CA LYS A 466 -1.42 12.71 -25.58
C LYS A 466 -2.22 13.71 -26.41
N GLN A 467 -3.42 13.36 -26.85
CA GLN A 467 -4.31 14.27 -27.56
C GLN A 467 -4.90 15.35 -26.65
N ALA A 468 -5.23 15.02 -25.40
CA ALA A 468 -5.81 15.96 -24.43
C ALA A 468 -4.79 16.93 -23.82
N LEU A 469 -3.49 16.60 -23.85
CA LEU A 469 -2.44 17.44 -23.29
C LEU A 469 -1.87 18.40 -24.35
N PRO A 470 -1.58 19.67 -23.99
CA PRO A 470 -0.85 20.58 -24.87
C PRO A 470 0.62 20.14 -25.00
N GLN A 471 1.37 20.78 -25.90
CA GLN A 471 2.80 20.47 -26.09
C GLN A 471 3.62 20.58 -24.79
N HIS A 472 3.34 21.58 -23.95
CA HIS A 472 3.98 21.75 -22.64
C HIS A 472 3.38 20.87 -21.53
N GLY A 473 2.45 19.99 -21.88
CA GLY A 473 1.68 19.19 -20.94
C GLY A 473 2.50 18.08 -20.27
N LEU A 474 2.12 17.75 -19.04
CA LEU A 474 2.76 16.73 -18.22
C LEU A 474 1.76 15.64 -17.83
N PHE A 475 2.06 14.41 -18.24
CA PHE A 475 1.36 13.22 -17.76
C PHE A 475 2.14 12.59 -16.61
N ILE A 476 1.47 12.27 -15.50
CA ILE A 476 2.06 11.66 -14.31
C ILE A 476 1.25 10.42 -13.93
N VAL A 477 1.92 9.31 -13.64
CA VAL A 477 1.28 8.09 -13.15
C VAL A 477 2.12 7.45 -12.06
N ASN A 478 1.48 7.09 -10.96
CA ASN A 478 2.08 6.23 -9.95
C ASN A 478 2.05 4.77 -10.46
N LEU A 479 3.23 4.13 -10.56
CA LEU A 479 3.37 2.75 -10.96
C LEU A 479 3.81 1.91 -9.76
N VAL A 480 2.96 0.95 -9.37
CA VAL A 480 3.19 0.02 -8.28
C VAL A 480 3.13 -1.40 -8.84
N THR A 481 4.29 -2.00 -9.06
CA THR A 481 4.43 -3.37 -9.56
C THR A 481 5.69 -4.01 -9.03
N ARG A 482 5.59 -5.29 -8.69
CA ARG A 482 6.75 -6.14 -8.35
C ARG A 482 7.28 -6.90 -9.57
N SER A 483 6.54 -6.89 -10.66
CA SER A 483 6.90 -7.60 -11.88
C SER A 483 7.70 -6.70 -12.80
N GLN A 484 9.00 -7.01 -12.96
CA GLN A 484 9.87 -6.29 -13.89
C GLN A 484 9.33 -6.33 -15.33
N SER A 485 8.73 -7.45 -15.76
CA SER A 485 8.14 -7.55 -17.10
C SER A 485 6.91 -6.65 -17.28
N VAL A 486 6.10 -6.46 -16.22
CA VAL A 486 4.98 -5.51 -16.23
C VAL A 486 5.50 -4.08 -16.27
N LYS A 487 6.53 -3.77 -15.48
CA LYS A 487 7.20 -2.46 -15.50
C LYS A 487 7.73 -2.14 -16.90
N ASP A 488 8.47 -3.06 -17.51
CA ASP A 488 9.03 -2.91 -18.85
C ASP A 488 7.93 -2.75 -19.91
N MET A 489 6.82 -3.46 -19.76
CA MET A 489 5.66 -3.35 -20.64
C MET A 489 5.00 -1.95 -20.55
N VAL A 490 4.76 -1.43 -19.34
CA VAL A 490 4.20 -0.09 -19.15
C VAL A 490 5.13 0.97 -19.72
N VAL A 491 6.42 0.87 -19.43
CA VAL A 491 7.45 1.77 -19.97
C VAL A 491 7.48 1.75 -21.49
N SER A 492 7.46 0.55 -22.09
CA SER A 492 7.44 0.39 -23.54
C SER A 492 6.21 1.06 -24.17
N ARG A 493 5.03 0.90 -23.58
CA ARG A 493 3.80 1.55 -24.06
C ARG A 493 3.88 3.07 -23.95
N MET A 494 4.34 3.60 -22.81
CA MET A 494 4.48 5.04 -22.63
C MET A 494 5.49 5.64 -23.61
N LYS A 495 6.63 4.98 -23.86
CA LYS A 495 7.63 5.43 -24.84
C LYS A 495 7.15 5.47 -26.29
N LYS A 496 6.16 4.66 -26.65
CA LYS A 496 5.55 4.73 -27.99
C LYS A 496 4.70 6.00 -28.16
N VAL A 497 4.20 6.54 -27.06
CA VAL A 497 3.25 7.65 -27.06
C VAL A 497 3.98 8.96 -26.75
N PHE A 498 4.70 9.06 -25.65
CA PHE A 498 5.36 10.29 -25.20
C PHE A 498 6.78 10.41 -25.75
N ASP A 499 7.19 11.63 -26.06
CA ASP A 499 8.46 11.90 -26.72
C ASP A 499 9.64 11.75 -25.73
N HIS A 500 9.39 12.09 -24.46
CA HIS A 500 10.33 11.87 -23.36
C HIS A 500 9.61 11.23 -22.17
N LEU A 501 10.27 10.23 -21.58
CA LEU A 501 9.81 9.55 -20.38
C LEU A 501 10.83 9.76 -19.27
N PHE A 502 10.37 10.20 -18.11
CA PHE A 502 11.16 10.23 -16.88
C PHE A 502 10.57 9.27 -15.86
N GLY A 503 11.41 8.77 -14.97
CA GLY A 503 11.01 7.99 -13.82
C GLY A 503 11.70 8.49 -12.55
N LEU A 504 11.00 8.37 -11.43
CA LEU A 504 11.51 8.69 -10.11
C LEU A 504 11.14 7.55 -9.15
N GLN A 505 12.16 7.02 -8.48
CA GLN A 505 12.04 6.01 -7.44
C GLN A 505 12.62 6.63 -6.17
N LEU A 506 11.80 6.76 -5.12
CA LEU A 506 12.16 7.54 -3.92
C LEU A 506 12.91 6.74 -2.89
N GLU A 507 12.58 5.47 -2.71
CA GLU A 507 13.18 4.63 -1.69
C GLU A 507 14.13 3.62 -2.32
N GLU A 508 15.12 3.16 -1.54
CA GLU A 508 16.15 2.24 -2.00
C GLU A 508 15.61 0.81 -2.11
N GLU A 509 16.11 0.09 -3.12
CA GLU A 509 16.03 -1.35 -3.49
C GLU A 509 14.69 -2.13 -3.39
N ASP A 510 13.79 -1.85 -2.43
CA ASP A 510 12.56 -2.62 -2.18
C ASP A 510 11.25 -1.88 -2.43
N ASP A 511 11.29 -0.56 -2.62
CA ASP A 511 10.06 0.19 -2.92
C ASP A 511 9.62 -0.06 -4.36
N VAL A 512 8.40 -0.57 -4.45
CA VAL A 512 7.69 -0.89 -5.69
C VAL A 512 7.11 0.34 -6.37
N ASN A 513 7.05 1.48 -5.68
CA ASN A 513 6.50 2.72 -6.21
C ASN A 513 7.53 3.39 -7.12
N VAL A 514 7.16 3.55 -8.38
CA VAL A 514 7.86 4.40 -9.32
C VAL A 514 6.87 5.42 -9.87
N VAL A 515 7.20 6.69 -9.79
CA VAL A 515 6.42 7.73 -10.46
C VAL A 515 6.97 7.92 -11.87
N LEU A 516 6.12 7.74 -12.88
CA LEU A 516 6.48 7.95 -14.29
C LEU A 516 5.92 9.27 -14.80
N PHE A 517 6.70 9.94 -15.66
CA PHE A 517 6.35 11.24 -16.24
C PHE A 517 6.49 11.21 -17.75
N GLY A 518 5.40 11.44 -18.47
CA GLY A 518 5.37 11.56 -19.94
C GLY A 518 5.27 13.03 -20.37
N LEU A 519 6.21 13.48 -21.20
CA LEU A 519 6.21 14.82 -21.79
C LEU A 519 5.76 14.78 -23.26
N CYS A 520 4.97 15.77 -23.66
CA CYS A 520 4.39 15.87 -25.02
C CYS A 520 5.21 16.72 -26.00
N SER A 521 6.29 17.37 -25.55
CA SER A 521 7.14 18.23 -26.39
C SER A 521 8.50 17.58 -26.66
N GLU A 522 9.05 17.81 -27.85
CA GLU A 522 10.44 17.51 -28.20
C GLU A 522 11.47 18.43 -27.49
N SER A 523 11.05 19.59 -26.94
CA SER A 523 11.93 20.55 -26.27
C SER A 523 12.27 20.10 -24.84
N VAL A 524 13.51 19.68 -24.64
CA VAL A 524 13.99 18.87 -23.51
C VAL A 524 14.42 19.74 -22.33
N ILE A 525 13.84 19.52 -21.14
CA ILE A 525 14.62 19.59 -19.91
C ILE A 525 15.47 18.32 -19.90
N SER A 526 16.79 18.46 -20.03
CA SER A 526 17.70 17.33 -19.89
C SER A 526 17.93 17.05 -18.41
N GLU A 527 18.47 15.88 -18.08
CA GLU A 527 18.84 15.58 -16.69
C GLU A 527 19.79 16.64 -16.09
N ASN A 528 20.61 17.28 -16.93
CA ASN A 528 21.53 18.34 -16.50
C ASN A 528 20.81 19.64 -16.14
N ASP A 529 19.58 19.85 -16.63
CA ASP A 529 18.79 21.06 -16.38
C ASP A 529 17.90 20.92 -15.13
N ILE A 530 17.79 19.71 -14.57
CA ILE A 530 16.98 19.42 -13.38
C ILE A 530 17.39 20.28 -12.17
N PRO A 531 18.69 20.46 -11.84
CA PRO A 531 19.08 21.29 -10.70
C PRO A 531 18.62 22.75 -10.81
N GLU A 532 18.77 23.37 -12.00
CA GLU A 532 18.31 24.75 -12.23
C GLU A 532 16.78 24.83 -12.20
N SER A 533 16.11 23.84 -12.80
CA SER A 533 14.66 23.75 -12.84
C SER A 533 14.05 23.50 -11.45
N ALA A 534 14.76 22.79 -10.57
CA ALA A 534 14.34 22.53 -9.20
C ALA A 534 14.35 23.80 -8.35
N VAL A 535 15.30 24.72 -8.57
CA VAL A 535 15.31 26.05 -7.93
C VAL A 535 14.08 26.87 -8.36
N ILE A 536 13.66 26.74 -9.63
CA ILE A 536 12.42 27.38 -10.09
C ILE A 536 11.21 26.80 -9.37
N LEU A 537 11.08 25.47 -9.30
CA LEU A 537 10.00 24.80 -8.58
C LEU A 537 9.97 25.23 -7.10
N GLU A 538 11.13 25.30 -6.45
CA GLU A 538 11.25 25.74 -5.07
C GLU A 538 10.66 27.15 -4.85
N GLY A 539 10.89 28.08 -5.77
CA GLY A 539 10.30 29.43 -5.70
C GLY A 539 8.77 29.45 -5.82
N LEU A 540 8.20 28.48 -6.55
CA LEU A 540 6.76 28.36 -6.79
C LEU A 540 6.02 27.72 -5.62
N LEU A 541 6.64 26.77 -4.91
CA LEU A 541 6.04 26.04 -3.79
C LEU A 541 5.81 26.96 -2.57
N LYS A 542 4.53 27.21 -2.25
CA LYS A 542 4.05 27.97 -1.06
C LYS A 542 3.64 27.05 0.09
N CYS A 543 4.47 26.04 0.36
CA CYS A 543 4.18 25.03 1.37
C CYS A 543 4.35 25.62 2.79
N GLN A 544 3.43 25.31 3.71
CA GLN A 544 3.47 25.82 5.09
C GLN A 544 4.59 25.17 5.92
N ARG A 545 4.96 23.93 5.59
CA ARG A 545 6.03 23.16 6.25
C ARG A 545 7.29 23.17 5.40
N LEU A 546 8.39 23.63 5.99
CA LEU A 546 9.69 23.70 5.32
C LEU A 546 10.26 22.31 5.01
N GLU A 547 10.09 21.35 5.94
CA GLU A 547 10.51 19.95 5.77
C GLU A 547 9.86 19.28 4.55
N THR A 548 8.56 19.51 4.36
CA THR A 548 7.82 18.97 3.21
C THR A 548 8.32 19.60 1.91
N LYS A 549 8.56 20.92 1.90
CA LYS A 549 9.16 21.61 0.76
C LYS A 549 10.55 21.07 0.43
N GLN A 550 11.40 20.90 1.43
CA GLN A 550 12.74 20.38 1.28
C GLN A 550 12.73 18.95 0.72
N SER A 551 11.85 18.09 1.25
CA SER A 551 11.67 16.71 0.77
C SER A 551 11.27 16.66 -0.71
N ILE A 552 10.39 17.55 -1.16
CA ILE A 552 10.01 17.67 -2.58
C ILE A 552 11.21 18.05 -3.43
N ILE A 553 12.02 19.03 -3.00
CA ILE A 553 13.19 19.48 -3.76
C ILE A 553 14.30 18.42 -3.76
N ASP A 554 14.57 17.75 -2.65
CA ASP A 554 15.57 16.69 -2.60
C ASP A 554 15.19 15.49 -3.49
N ALA A 555 13.91 15.14 -3.56
CA ALA A 555 13.42 14.11 -4.45
C ALA A 555 13.65 14.41 -5.94
N THR A 556 13.75 15.68 -6.35
CA THR A 556 14.07 16.04 -7.76
C THR A 556 15.40 15.47 -8.22
N LYS A 557 16.37 15.29 -7.30
CA LYS A 557 17.70 14.72 -7.58
C LYS A 557 17.63 13.25 -8.03
N LYS A 558 16.51 12.58 -7.78
CA LYS A 558 16.25 11.18 -8.14
C LYS A 558 15.53 11.01 -9.49
N LEU A 559 15.12 12.11 -10.14
CA LEU A 559 14.55 12.07 -11.49
C LEU A 559 15.59 11.58 -12.51
N LYS A 560 15.21 10.59 -13.31
CA LYS A 560 16.03 10.05 -14.40
C LYS A 560 15.23 9.97 -15.69
N CYS A 561 15.86 10.32 -16.80
CA CYS A 561 15.32 10.14 -18.14
C CYS A 561 15.47 8.67 -18.53
N TRP A 562 14.37 8.04 -18.91
CA TRP A 562 14.33 6.66 -19.33
C TRP A 562 14.37 6.64 -20.86
N LYS A 563 15.60 6.68 -21.41
CA LYS A 563 15.87 6.55 -22.85
C LYS A 563 15.39 5.22 -23.38
#